data_AF-A0A1F9CFJ7-F1
#
_entry.id   AF-A0A1F9CFJ7-F1
#
_cell.length_a   1.000
_cell.length_b   1.000
_cell.length_c   1.000
_cell.angle_alpha   90.00
_cell.angle_beta   90.00
_cell.angle_gamma   90.00
#
_symmetry.space_group_name_H-M   'P 1'
#
loop_
_entity.id
_entity.type
_entity.pdbx_description
1 polymer ?
#
loop_
_entity_poly.entity_id
_entity_poly.type
_entity_poly.pdbx_seq_one_letter_code
_entity_poly.pdbx_strand_id
1 'polypeptide(L)'
;MEKAHGTGYGIYVAVWAGLLVLTAATVAVSYLDLGLMNVVVALLIASAKASLVALFFMHLKFENRLVWTFALVPIFFLVLIIGGTLSDTLFR
;
A
#
# COMPACT_ATOMS: atom_id res chain seq x y z
N MET A 1 9.20 20.83 36.95
CA MET A 1 8.04 20.30 36.19
C MET A 1 8.50 20.11 34.74
N GLU A 2 9.20 19.02 34.49
CA GLU A 2 9.81 18.70 33.19
C GLU A 2 8.71 18.22 32.24
N LYS A 3 8.45 18.99 31.18
CA LYS A 3 7.50 18.61 30.13
C LYS A 3 8.19 17.56 29.26
N ALA A 4 7.85 16.30 29.52
CA ALA A 4 8.31 15.15 28.75
C ALA A 4 8.05 15.38 27.24
N HIS A 5 9.15 15.48 26.49
CA HIS A 5 9.19 15.39 25.02
C HIS A 5 8.84 13.96 24.59
N GLY A 6 7.55 13.63 24.55
CA GLY A 6 7.04 12.38 23.97
C GLY A 6 6.68 12.56 22.51
N THR A 7 7.66 12.78 21.64
CA THR A 7 7.44 12.86 20.20
C THR A 7 6.91 11.53 19.66
N GLY A 8 5.67 11.55 19.15
CA GLY A 8 5.32 10.91 17.87
C GLY A 8 5.11 9.38 17.78
N TYR A 9 5.22 8.58 18.84
CA TYR A 9 5.01 7.12 18.71
C TYR A 9 3.56 6.71 18.38
N GLY A 10 2.56 7.54 18.76
CA GLY A 10 1.15 7.22 18.56
C GLY A 10 0.73 7.09 17.08
N ILE A 11 1.36 7.83 16.18
CA ILE A 11 1.06 7.75 14.73
C ILE A 11 1.52 6.40 14.17
N TYR A 12 2.70 5.91 14.56
CA TYR A 12 3.20 4.61 14.12
C TYR A 12 2.32 3.46 14.61
N VAL A 13 1.85 3.53 15.85
CA VAL A 13 0.94 2.51 16.43
C VAL A 13 -0.43 2.53 15.73
N ALA A 14 -0.96 3.71 15.40
CA ALA A 14 -2.21 3.83 14.65
C ALA A 14 -2.11 3.25 13.23
N VAL A 15 -0.98 3.47 12.54
CA VAL A 15 -0.72 2.90 11.21
C VAL A 15 -0.54 1.39 11.29
N TRP A 16 0.18 0.89 12.30
CA TRP A 16 0.35 -0.53 12.54
C TRP A 16 -1.00 -1.23 12.76
N ALA A 17 -1.88 -0.63 13.56
CA ALA A 17 -3.25 -1.12 13.75
C ALA A 17 -4.05 -1.08 12.43
N GLY A 18 -3.94 -0.02 11.64
CA GLY A 18 -4.56 0.07 10.31
C GLY A 18 -4.08 -1.02 9.35
N LEU A 19 -2.79 -1.34 9.35
CA LEU A 19 -2.23 -2.43 8.55
C LEU A 19 -2.73 -3.81 9.00
N LEU A 20 -2.90 -4.03 10.31
CA LEU A 20 -3.51 -5.25 10.83
C LEU A 20 -4.96 -5.40 10.39
N VAL A 21 -5.75 -4.32 10.45
CA VAL A 21 -7.15 -4.32 9.97
C VAL A 21 -7.22 -4.61 8.48
N LEU A 22 -6.39 -3.96 7.65
CA LEU A 22 -6.34 -4.24 6.21
C LEU A 22 -5.93 -5.69 5.92
N THR A 23 -5.00 -6.25 6.70
CA THR A 23 -4.57 -7.65 6.54
C THR A 23 -5.69 -8.62 6.91
N ALA A 24 -6.40 -8.38 8.02
CA ALA A 24 -7.58 -9.15 8.39
C ALA A 24 -8.68 -9.05 7.31
N ALA A 25 -8.89 -7.87 6.73
CA ALA A 25 -9.80 -7.68 5.62
C ALA A 25 -9.38 -8.46 4.36
N THR A 26 -8.07 -8.56 4.07
CA THR A 26 -7.58 -9.34 2.92
C THR A 26 -7.84 -10.83 3.13
N VAL A 27 -7.61 -11.32 4.35
CA VAL A 27 -7.88 -12.70 4.75
C VAL A 27 -9.38 -13.00 4.66
N ALA A 28 -10.24 -12.10 5.15
CA ALA A 28 -11.69 -12.23 5.06
C ALA A 28 -12.19 -12.26 3.61
N VAL A 29 -11.68 -11.38 2.75
CA VAL A 29 -12.01 -11.39 1.31
C VAL A 29 -11.51 -12.66 0.63
N SER A 30 -10.38 -13.22 1.06
CA SER A 30 -9.87 -14.49 0.49
C SER A 30 -10.78 -15.69 0.78
N TYR A 31 -11.63 -15.61 1.81
CA TYR A 31 -12.66 -16.63 2.10
C TYR A 31 -13.96 -16.42 1.31
N LEU A 32 -14.15 -15.27 0.66
CA LEU A 32 -15.31 -15.00 -0.18
C LEU A 32 -14.95 -15.35 -1.63
N ASP A 33 -15.49 -16.48 -2.12
CA ASP A 33 -15.27 -16.93 -3.50
C ASP A 33 -16.07 -16.05 -4.48
N LEU A 34 -15.47 -14.91 -4.85
CA LEU A 34 -16.05 -13.93 -5.79
C LEU A 34 -15.63 -14.16 -7.25
N GLY A 35 -15.01 -15.30 -7.58
CA GLY A 35 -14.52 -15.61 -8.93
C GLY A 35 -13.49 -14.58 -9.41
N LEU A 36 -13.62 -14.08 -10.65
CA LEU A 36 -12.71 -13.05 -11.21
C LEU A 36 -12.67 -11.74 -10.40
N MET A 37 -13.75 -11.40 -9.70
CA MET A 37 -13.81 -10.17 -8.89
C MET A 37 -12.85 -10.24 -7.69
N ASN A 38 -12.49 -11.44 -7.23
CA ASN A 38 -11.60 -11.63 -6.10
C ASN A 38 -10.20 -11.02 -6.38
N VAL A 39 -9.70 -11.16 -7.61
CA VAL A 39 -8.40 -10.61 -8.01
C VAL A 39 -8.40 -9.08 -7.96
N VAL A 40 -9.48 -8.45 -8.44
CA VAL A 40 -9.63 -6.99 -8.43
C VAL A 40 -9.69 -6.46 -6.99
N VAL A 41 -10.49 -7.09 -6.13
CA VAL A 41 -10.62 -6.70 -4.73
C VAL A 41 -9.31 -6.93 -3.97
N ALA A 42 -8.64 -8.06 -4.20
CA ALA A 42 -7.33 -8.37 -3.59
C ALA A 42 -6.27 -7.33 -4.00
N LEU A 43 -6.22 -6.92 -5.27
CA LEU A 43 -5.31 -5.88 -5.75
C LEU A 43 -5.61 -4.51 -5.16
N LEU A 44 -6.89 -4.15 -4.99
CA LEU A 44 -7.28 -2.89 -4.34
C LEU A 44 -6.83 -2.85 -2.87
N ILE A 45 -7.07 -3.93 -2.13
CA ILE A 45 -6.65 -4.03 -0.72
C ILE A 45 -5.12 -4.03 -0.61
N ALA A 46 -4.43 -4.76 -1.49
CA ALA A 46 -2.97 -4.77 -1.54
C ALA A 46 -2.40 -3.36 -1.83
N SER A 47 -2.99 -2.62 -2.76
CA SER A 47 -2.59 -1.24 -3.11
C SER A 47 -2.81 -0.26 -1.97
N ALA A 48 -3.93 -0.37 -1.25
CA ALA A 48 -4.21 0.44 -0.07
C ALA A 48 -3.21 0.15 1.07
N LYS A 49 -2.88 -1.13 1.29
CA LYS A 49 -1.87 -1.54 2.27
C LYS A 49 -0.48 -0.99 1.90
N ALA A 50 -0.08 -1.12 0.64
CA ALA A 50 1.19 -0.61 0.13
C ALA A 50 1.30 0.92 0.30
N SER A 51 0.20 1.65 0.06
CA SER A 51 0.14 3.10 0.22
C SER A 51 0.33 3.54 1.67
N LEU A 52 -0.32 2.85 2.63
CA LEU A 52 -0.12 3.07 4.07
C LEU A 52 1.32 2.80 4.50
N VAL A 53 1.94 1.71 4.02
CA VAL A 53 3.36 1.41 4.29
C VAL A 53 4.26 2.49 3.69
N ALA A 54 4.05 2.89 2.44
CA ALA A 54 4.87 3.89 1.76
C ALA A 54 4.79 5.27 2.45
N LEU A 55 3.59 5.73 2.83
CA LEU A 55 3.41 7.04 3.43
C LEU A 55 3.99 7.16 4.85
N PHE A 56 3.92 6.09 5.64
CA PHE A 56 4.23 6.13 7.08
C PHE A 56 5.51 5.38 7.46
N PHE A 57 5.76 4.18 6.92
CA PHE A 57 6.96 3.39 7.23
C PHE A 57 8.17 3.80 6.39
N MET A 58 7.98 4.18 5.13
CA MET A 58 9.08 4.74 4.31
C MET A 58 9.35 6.23 4.59
N HIS A 59 8.75 6.79 5.65
CA HIS A 59 8.91 8.20 6.06
C HIS A 59 8.58 9.24 4.97
N LEU A 60 7.88 8.81 3.92
CA LEU A 60 7.66 9.59 2.70
C LEU A 60 6.87 10.89 2.94
N LYS A 61 6.06 10.94 4.01
CA LYS A 61 5.33 12.14 4.43
C LYS A 61 6.23 13.22 5.09
N PHE A 62 7.39 12.84 5.61
CA PHE A 62 8.32 13.75 6.32
C PHE A 62 9.62 14.00 5.53
N GLU A 63 9.84 13.25 4.45
CA GLU A 63 11.05 13.30 3.63
C GLU A 63 10.94 14.21 2.39
N ASN A 64 12.11 14.56 1.83
CA ASN A 64 12.25 15.56 0.79
C ASN A 64 11.67 15.11 -0.58
N ARG A 65 11.33 16.05 -1.48
CA ARG A 65 10.69 15.76 -2.81
C ARG A 65 11.45 14.73 -3.65
N LEU A 66 12.76 14.58 -3.43
CA LEU A 66 13.60 13.59 -4.12
C LEU A 66 13.17 12.14 -3.84
N VAL A 67 12.80 11.83 -2.60
CA VAL A 67 12.35 10.49 -2.18
C VAL A 67 11.00 10.16 -2.82
N TRP A 68 10.14 11.17 -3.00
CA TRP A 68 8.86 11.05 -3.71
C TRP A 68 9.05 10.64 -5.17
N THR A 69 10.00 11.25 -5.86
CA THR A 69 10.34 10.88 -7.25
C THR A 69 10.86 9.45 -7.32
N PHE A 70 11.76 9.04 -6.42
CA PHE A 70 12.29 7.67 -6.38
C PHE A 70 11.21 6.62 -6.09
N ALA A 71 10.18 6.95 -5.31
CA ALA A 71 9.04 6.06 -5.07
C ALA A 71 8.12 5.93 -6.30
N LEU A 72 8.03 6.98 -7.12
CA LEU A 72 7.12 7.03 -8.26
C LEU A 72 7.66 6.31 -9.51
N VAL A 73 8.99 6.28 -9.68
CA VAL A 73 9.68 5.57 -10.79
C VAL A 73 9.34 4.08 -10.85
N PRO A 74 9.50 3.26 -9.79
CA PRO A 74 9.18 1.84 -9.84
C PRO A 74 7.68 1.59 -10.03
N ILE A 75 6.81 2.44 -9.48
CA ILE A 75 5.35 2.34 -9.70
C ILE A 75 5.02 2.55 -11.18
N PHE A 76 5.63 3.56 -11.82
CA PHE A 76 5.46 3.82 -13.25
C PHE A 76 5.88 2.60 -14.10
N PHE A 77 7.05 2.03 -13.83
CA PHE A 77 7.50 0.81 -14.51
C PHE A 77 6.58 -0.39 -14.26
N LEU A 78 6.10 -0.57 -13.02
CA LEU A 78 5.18 -1.65 -12.67
C LEU A 78 3.86 -1.55 -13.45
N VAL A 79 3.29 -0.34 -13.59
CA VAL A 79 2.10 -0.11 -14.40
C VAL A 79 2.36 -0.40 -15.88
N LEU A 80 3.52 0.00 -16.42
CA LEU A 80 3.90 -0.31 -17.80
C LEU A 80 4.00 -1.82 -18.05
N ILE A 81 4.65 -2.56 -17.15
CA ILE A 81 4.81 -4.01 -17.29
C ILE A 81 3.45 -4.71 -17.19
N ILE A 82 2.67 -4.41 -16.15
CA ILE A 82 1.35 -5.04 -15.95
C ILE A 82 0.41 -4.70 -17.11
N GLY A 83 0.35 -3.43 -17.54
CA GLY A 83 -0.47 -3.00 -18.65
C GLY A 83 -0.05 -3.65 -19.98
N GLY A 84 1.26 -3.72 -20.24
CA GLY A 84 1.81 -4.40 -21.40
C GLY A 84 1.49 -5.90 -21.42
N THR A 85 1.69 -6.59 -20.30
CA THR A 85 1.39 -8.02 -20.19
C THR A 85 -0.11 -8.31 -20.31
N LEU A 86 -0.99 -7.51 -19.67
CA LEU A 86 -2.44 -7.67 -19.80
C LEU A 86 -2.91 -7.44 -21.24
N SER A 87 -2.40 -6.39 -21.90
CA SER A 87 -2.67 -6.12 -23.31
C SER A 87 -2.25 -7.31 -24.17
N ASP A 88 -1.02 -7.80 -24.01
CA ASP A 88 -0.51 -8.95 -24.75
C ASP A 88 -1.34 -10.23 -24.53
N THR A 89 -1.77 -10.48 -23.29
CA THR A 89 -2.57 -11.66 -22.95
C THR A 89 -4.02 -11.57 -23.48
N LEU A 90 -4.59 -10.36 -23.55
CA LEU A 90 -5.95 -10.11 -24.04
C LEU A 90 -6.04 -10.07 -25.57
N PHE A 91 -4.98 -9.64 -26.25
CA PHE A 91 -4.93 -9.56 -27.71
C PHE A 91 -4.37 -10.83 -28.39
N ARG A 92 -4.12 -11.90 -27.62
CA ARG A 92 -3.71 -13.23 -28.11
C ARG A 92 -4.90 -14.17 -28.24
#